data_AF-A0A7V6SIM0-F1
#
_entry.id   AF-A0A7V6SIM0-F1
#
_cell.length_a   1.000
_cell.length_b   1.000
_cell.length_c   1.000
_cell.angle_alpha   90.00
_cell.angle_beta   90.00
_cell.angle_gamma   90.00
#
_symmetry.space_group_name_H-M   'P 1'
#
loop_
_entity.id
_entity.type
_entity.pdbx_description
1 polymer ?
#
loop_
_entity_poly.entity_id
_entity_poly.type
_entity_poly.pdbx_seq_one_letter_code
_entity_poly.pdbx_strand_id
1 'polypeptide(L)'
;LWDWLVPLLVGGRCIVLVAHGNTLRALAAVMDGLSATEVEELNIPAGHPLVYRVRDGAASPRGGYYLDHRAATVAADRVAAEGGT
;
A
#
# COMPACT_ATOMS: atom_id res chain seq x y z
N LEU A 1 13.07 -2.17 5.09
CA LEU A 1 11.80 -2.61 5.71
C LEU A 1 11.25 -3.84 5.00
N TRP A 2 11.01 -3.78 3.69
CA TRP A 2 10.46 -4.90 2.91
C TRP A 2 11.24 -6.22 3.08
N ASP A 3 12.56 -6.19 2.94
CA ASP A 3 13.43 -7.38 3.10
C ASP A 3 13.30 -8.06 4.48
N TRP A 4 12.89 -7.30 5.50
CA TRP A 4 12.64 -7.82 6.85
C TRP A 4 11.22 -8.39 7.00
N LEU A 5 10.23 -7.83 6.28
CA LEU A 5 8.85 -8.27 6.33
C LEU A 5 8.63 -9.57 5.55
N VAL A 6 9.25 -9.72 4.37
CA VAL A 6 9.01 -10.86 3.47
C VAL A 6 9.22 -12.22 4.15
N PRO A 7 10.33 -12.49 4.88
CA PRO A 7 10.51 -13.79 5.54
C PRO A 7 9.43 -14.08 6.59
N LEU A 8 8.94 -13.05 7.29
CA LEU A 8 7.87 -13.20 8.28
C LEU A 8 6.53 -13.53 7.62
N LEU A 9 6.21 -12.84 6.51
CA LEU A 9 4.99 -13.06 5.74
C LEU A 9 4.99 -14.45 5.08
N VAL A 10 6.11 -14.87 4.50
CA VAL A 10 6.31 -16.23 3.96
C VAL A 10 6.21 -17.28 5.07
N GLY A 11 6.68 -16.95 6.29
CA GLY A 11 6.50 -17.76 7.49
C GLY A 11 5.06 -17.80 8.04
N GLY A 12 4.08 -17.25 7.32
CA GLY A 12 2.66 -17.30 7.67
C GLY A 12 2.21 -16.25 8.70
N ARG A 13 3.06 -15.28 9.03
CA ARG A 13 2.68 -14.21 9.97
C ARG A 13 1.74 -13.22 9.29
N CYS A 14 0.70 -12.83 10.02
CA CYS A 14 -0.12 -11.67 9.67
C CYS A 14 0.48 -10.44 10.36
N ILE A 15 0.72 -9.37 9.60
CA ILE A 15 1.36 -8.14 10.08
C ILE A 15 0.42 -6.97 9.79
N VAL A 16 0.20 -6.12 10.80
CA VAL A 16 -0.46 -4.83 10.64
C VAL A 16 0.59 -3.74 10.73
N LEU A 17 0.65 -2.87 9.72
CA LEU A 17 1.53 -1.71 9.67
C LEU A 17 0.68 -0.44 9.80
N VAL A 18 1.07 0.45 10.71
CA VAL A 18 0.45 1.76 10.90
C VAL A 18 1.54 2.81 10.73
N ALA A 19 1.36 3.68 9.73
CA ALA A 19 2.31 4.74 9.39
C ALA A 19 1.57 5.89 8.68
N HIS A 20 2.32 6.92 8.27
CA HIS A 20 1.80 8.05 7.49
C HIS A 20 1.80 7.74 5.99
N GLY A 21 1.00 8.49 5.21
CA GLY A 21 0.83 8.31 3.76
C GLY A 21 2.16 8.23 3.01
N ASN A 22 3.10 9.14 3.28
CA ASN A 22 4.42 9.15 2.63
C ASN A 22 5.22 7.85 2.86
N THR A 23 5.21 7.33 4.09
CA THR A 23 5.90 6.08 4.43
C THR A 23 5.21 4.88 3.76
N LEU A 24 3.89 4.87 3.73
CA LEU A 24 3.12 3.80 3.07
C LEU A 24 3.33 3.82 1.55
N ARG A 25 3.37 4.99 0.92
CA ARG A 25 3.67 5.14 -0.52
C ARG A 25 5.08 4.68 -0.85
N ALA A 26 6.08 5.02 -0.03
CA ALA A 26 7.43 4.52 -0.20
C ALA A 26 7.52 2.99 -0.07
N LEU A 27 6.74 2.39 0.85
CA LEU A 27 6.67 0.94 0.97
C LEU A 27 5.97 0.30 -0.25
N ALA A 28 4.85 0.87 -0.71
CA ALA A 28 4.17 0.43 -1.92
C ALA A 28 5.08 0.52 -3.16
N ALA A 29 5.87 1.59 -3.27
CA ALA A 29 6.85 1.75 -4.34
C ALA A 29 7.82 0.57 -4.45
N VAL A 30 8.33 0.09 -3.31
CA VAL A 30 9.23 -1.06 -3.24
C VAL A 30 8.49 -2.37 -3.52
N MET A 31 7.31 -2.56 -2.92
CA MET A 31 6.53 -3.81 -3.06
C MET A 31 6.01 -4.03 -4.47
N ASP A 32 5.56 -2.95 -5.13
CA ASP A 32 4.89 -2.99 -6.43
C ASP A 32 5.81 -2.58 -7.60
N GLY A 33 7.07 -2.24 -7.31
CA GLY A 33 8.03 -1.76 -8.31
C GLY A 33 7.53 -0.53 -9.05
N LEU A 34 6.98 0.45 -8.32
CA LEU A 34 6.38 1.64 -8.91
C LEU A 34 7.46 2.57 -9.45
N SER A 35 7.19 3.19 -10.59
CA SER A 35 7.96 4.32 -11.12
C SER A 35 7.74 5.59 -10.28
N ALA A 36 8.62 6.59 -10.44
CA ALA A 36 8.48 7.86 -9.74
C ALA A 36 7.12 8.52 -9.99
N THR A 37 6.65 8.53 -11.24
CA THR A 37 5.34 9.07 -11.64
C THR A 37 4.19 8.30 -10.98
N GLU A 38 4.24 6.97 -10.97
CA GLU A 38 3.21 6.16 -10.28
C GLU A 38 3.18 6.42 -8.76
N VAL A 39 4.33 6.70 -8.14
CA VAL A 39 4.39 7.06 -6.71
C VAL A 39 3.81 8.44 -6.44
N GLU A 40 4.04 9.40 -7.35
CA GLU A 40 3.48 10.74 -7.28
C GLU A 40 1.95 10.73 -7.40
N GLU A 41 1.41 9.88 -8.29
CA GLU A 41 -0.03 9.74 -8.52
C GLU A 41 -0.73 8.85 -7.47
N LEU A 42 0.02 8.04 -6.73
CA LEU A 42 -0.53 7.16 -5.70
C LEU A 42 -1.02 7.99 -4.51
N ASN A 43 -2.32 7.90 -4.21
CA ASN A 43 -2.95 8.48 -3.02
C ASN A 43 -3.49 7.36 -2.13
N ILE A 44 -2.99 7.29 -0.88
CA ILE A 44 -3.42 6.28 0.11
C ILE A 44 -4.26 6.99 1.17
N PRO A 45 -5.59 6.80 1.19
CA PRO A 45 -6.47 7.52 2.11
C PRO A 45 -6.28 7.04 3.55
N ALA A 46 -6.27 7.98 4.48
CA ALA A 46 -6.19 7.68 5.91
C ALA A 46 -7.39 6.85 6.38
N GLY A 47 -7.16 5.93 7.32
CA GLY A 47 -8.23 5.14 7.94
C GLY A 47 -8.84 4.03 7.06
N HIS A 48 -8.27 3.75 5.90
CA HIS A 48 -8.73 2.69 5.00
C HIS A 48 -7.69 1.57 4.91
N PRO A 49 -7.98 0.35 5.44
CA PRO A 49 -7.03 -0.75 5.41
C PRO A 49 -6.74 -1.23 3.99
N LEU A 50 -5.49 -1.08 3.54
CA LEU A 50 -4.95 -1.63 2.29
C LEU A 50 -4.26 -2.97 2.58
N VAL A 51 -4.76 -4.04 1.96
CA VAL A 51 -4.27 -5.39 2.19
C VAL A 51 -3.37 -5.83 1.05
N TYR A 52 -2.14 -6.20 1.41
CA TYR A 52 -1.21 -6.90 0.54
C TYR A 52 -1.18 -8.39 0.90
N ARG A 53 -1.14 -9.24 -0.13
CA ARG A 53 -0.79 -10.65 0.02
C ARG A 53 0.59 -10.87 -0.59
N VAL A 54 1.37 -11.76 0.00
CA VAL A 54 2.67 -12.16 -0.51
C VAL A 54 2.59 -13.58 -1.04
N ARG A 55 3.04 -13.78 -2.27
CA ARG A 55 3.17 -15.09 -2.94
C ARG A 55 4.55 -15.17 -3.55
N ASP A 56 5.25 -16.27 -3.30
CA ASP A 56 6.62 -16.51 -3.80
C ASP A 56 7.58 -15.34 -3.51
N GLY A 57 7.43 -14.71 -2.34
CA GLY A 57 8.25 -13.58 -1.90
C GLY A 57 7.89 -12.22 -2.52
N ALA A 58 6.87 -12.14 -3.37
CA ALA A 58 6.43 -10.92 -4.03
C ALA A 58 5.00 -10.52 -3.63
N ALA A 59 4.71 -9.22 -3.64
CA ALA A 59 3.35 -8.72 -3.50
C ALA A 59 2.48 -9.19 -4.67
N SER A 60 1.36 -9.85 -4.39
CA SER A 60 0.47 -10.42 -5.41
C SER A 60 -0.99 -10.44 -4.94
N PRO A 61 -1.91 -9.68 -5.57
CA PRO A 61 -1.69 -8.84 -6.75
C PRO A 61 -0.90 -7.56 -6.43
N ARG A 62 -0.27 -6.99 -7.46
CA ARG A 62 0.32 -5.65 -7.42
C ARG A 62 -0.75 -4.62 -7.01
N GLY A 63 -0.41 -3.71 -6.11
CA GLY A 63 -1.30 -2.67 -5.58
C GLY A 63 -2.25 -3.14 -4.47
N GLY A 64 -2.25 -4.43 -4.13
CA GLY A 64 -3.10 -4.98 -3.08
C GLY A 64 -4.59 -4.76 -3.33
N TYR A 65 -5.38 -4.71 -2.26
CA TYR A 65 -6.80 -4.36 -2.32
C TYR A 65 -7.26 -3.73 -0.99
N TYR A 66 -8.14 -2.75 -1.07
CA TYR A 66 -8.78 -2.18 0.12
C TYR A 66 -9.86 -3.11 0.66
N LEU A 67 -9.99 -3.20 1.99
CA LEU A 67 -11.06 -3.99 2.61
C LEU A 67 -12.45 -3.44 2.28
N ASP A 68 -12.60 -2.12 2.21
CA ASP A 68 -13.76 -1.43 1.63
C ASP A 68 -13.30 -0.62 0.42
N HIS A 69 -13.42 -1.22 -0.77
CA HIS A 69 -12.97 -0.61 -2.01
C HIS A 69 -13.73 0.69 -2.32
N ARG A 70 -15.05 0.73 -2.11
CA ARG A 70 -15.86 1.90 -2.46
C ARG A 70 -15.51 3.09 -1.58
N ALA A 71 -15.44 2.89 -0.27
CA ALA A 71 -15.08 3.97 0.65
C ALA A 71 -13.66 4.48 0.38
N ALA A 72 -12.71 3.57 0.14
CA ALA A 72 -11.34 3.91 -0.15
C ALA A 72 -11.20 4.72 -1.45
N THR A 73 -11.89 4.36 -2.53
CA THR A 73 -11.84 5.13 -3.79
C THR A 73 -12.32 6.57 -3.58
N VAL A 74 -13.48 6.76 -2.95
CA VAL A 74 -14.01 8.11 -2.68
C VAL A 74 -13.05 8.92 -1.81
N ALA A 75 -12.43 8.28 -0.82
CA ALA A 75 -11.47 8.95 0.06
C ALA A 75 -10.16 9.29 -0.65
N ALA A 76 -9.66 8.42 -1.52
CA ALA A 76 -8.45 8.65 -2.31
C ALA A 76 -8.64 9.81 -3.31
N ASP A 77 -9.80 9.87 -3.97
CA ASP A 77 -10.17 10.97 -4.87
C ASP A 77 -10.19 12.32 -4.12
N ARG A 78 -10.67 12.32 -2.86
CA ARG A 78 -10.65 13.52 -2.03
C ARG A 78 -9.23 13.96 -1.68
N VAL A 79 -8.35 13.02 -1.30
CA VAL A 79 -6.93 13.32 -1.03
C VAL A 79 -6.25 13.92 -2.26
N ALA A 80 -6.52 13.36 -3.45
CA ALA A 80 -5.99 13.88 -4.70
C ALA A 80 -6.47 15.33 -4.98
N ALA A 81 -7.74 15.61 -4.73
CA ALA A 81 -8.32 16.95 -4.92
C ALA A 81 -7.75 18.01 -3.96
N GLU A 82 -7.27 17.60 -2.78
CA GLU A 82 -6.66 18.47 -1.77
C GLU A 82 -5.18 18.80 -2.04
N GLY A 83 -4.63 18.36 -3.16
CA GLY A 83 -3.22 18.56 -3.53
C GLY A 83 -2.30 17.41 -3.13
N GLY A 84 -2.88 16.27 -2.72
CA GLY A 84 -2.17 15.04 -2.40
C GLY A 84 -1.60 14.96 -0.98
N THR A 85 -0.92 13.83 -0.74
CA THR A 85 -0.44 13.23 0.52
C THR A 85 -1.34 12.18 1.16
#